data_AF-A0A5C7ES88-F1
#
_entry.id   AF-A0A5C7ES88-F1
#
_cell.length_a   1.000
_cell.length_b   1.000
_cell.length_c   1.000
_cell.angle_alpha   90.00
_cell.angle_beta   90.00
_cell.angle_gamma   90.00
#
_symmetry.space_group_name_H-M   'P 1'
#
loop_
_entity.id
_entity.type
_entity.pdbx_description
1 polymer ?
#
loop_
_entity_poly.entity_id
_entity_poly.type
_entity_poly.pdbx_seq_one_letter_code
_entity_poly.pdbx_strand_id
1 'polypeptide(L)' 'MKKLENWVHNPSKKTVIIFSTLSVIGITLNLLAMSDLFTETVFQSKYLMMWFIMVANVFVVATICINYFNKRRQENFKRN' A
#
# COMPACT_ATOMS: atom_id res chain seq x y z
N MET A 1 5.07 26.60 -11.29
CA MET A 1 5.36 25.25 -10.78
C MET A 1 4.10 24.73 -10.09
N LYS A 2 3.47 23.66 -10.59
CA LYS A 2 2.28 23.07 -9.95
C LYS A 2 2.71 22.61 -8.56
N LYS A 3 2.08 23.16 -7.51
CA LYS A 3 2.24 22.69 -6.13
C LYS A 3 2.01 21.19 -6.16
N LEU A 4 3.04 20.40 -5.85
CA LEU A 4 2.88 18.97 -5.61
C LEU A 4 1.99 18.86 -4.37
N GLU A 5 0.68 18.92 -4.56
CA GLU A 5 -0.28 18.56 -3.53
C GLU A 5 0.17 17.20 -3.02
N ASN A 6 0.46 17.04 -1.72
CA ASN A 6 0.89 15.76 -1.19
C ASN A 6 -0.27 14.77 -1.28
N TRP A 7 -0.36 14.01 -2.38
CA TRP A 7 -1.37 12.97 -2.61
C TRP A 7 -1.38 11.92 -1.50
N VAL A 8 -0.25 11.77 -0.81
CA VAL A 8 -0.09 10.92 0.37
C VAL A 8 -0.74 11.52 1.62
N HIS A 9 -0.73 12.85 1.79
CA HIS A 9 -1.34 13.53 2.95
C HIS A 9 -2.81 13.90 2.74
N ASN A 10 -3.24 14.07 1.49
CA ASN A 10 -4.62 14.39 1.16
C ASN A 10 -5.22 13.40 0.15
N PRO A 11 -5.18 12.09 0.43
CA PRO A 11 -5.61 11.08 -0.53
C PRO A 11 -7.10 11.21 -0.85
N SER A 12 -7.43 11.12 -2.14
CA SER A 12 -8.80 10.97 -2.61
C SER A 12 -9.27 9.53 -2.39
N LYS A 13 -10.59 9.31 -2.24
CA LYS A 13 -11.18 7.96 -2.14
C LYS A 13 -10.69 7.04 -3.26
N LYS A 14 -10.62 7.59 -4.49
CA LYS A 14 -10.15 6.87 -5.67
C LYS A 14 -8.69 6.45 -5.54
N THR A 15 -7.84 7.33 -5.03
CA THR A 15 -6.40 7.06 -4.81
C THR A 15 -6.23 5.91 -3.82
N VAL A 16 -6.96 5.92 -2.70
CA VAL A 16 -6.91 4.82 -1.72
C VAL A 16 -7.30 3.50 -2.38
N ILE A 17 -8.44 3.46 -3.09
CA ILE A 17 -8.93 2.24 -3.74
C ILE A 17 -7.91 1.70 -4.75
N ILE A 18 -7.39 2.56 -5.63
CA ILE A 18 -6.43 2.14 -6.67
C ILE A 18 -5.15 1.58 -6.03
N PHE A 19 -4.56 2.31 -5.08
CA PHE A 19 -3.30 1.89 -4.44
C PHE A 19 -3.48 0.63 -3.58
N SER A 20 -4.59 0.51 -2.85
CA SER A 20 -4.88 -0.71 -2.09
C SER A 20 -5.06 -1.91 -3.01
N THR A 21 -5.83 -1.80 -4.09
CA THR A 21 -6.03 -2.90 -5.05
C THR A 21 -4.73 -3.27 -5.75
N LEU A 22 -3.96 -2.28 -6.21
CA LEU A 22 -2.67 -2.51 -6.86
C LEU A 22 -1.68 -3.18 -5.91
N SER A 23 -1.68 -2.80 -4.63
CA SER A 23 -0.84 -3.43 -3.61
C SER A 23 -1.19 -4.89 -3.39
N VAL A 24 -2.48 -5.24 -3.34
CA VAL A 24 -2.90 -6.64 -3.19
C VAL A 24 -2.43 -7.46 -4.40
N ILE A 25 -2.64 -6.95 -5.62
CA ILE A 25 -2.19 -7.62 -6.85
C ILE A 25 -0.67 -7.78 -6.85
N GLY A 26 0.07 -6.72 -6.49
CA GLY A 26 1.53 -6.75 -6.44
C GLY A 26 2.08 -7.74 -5.42
N ILE A 27 1.49 -7.81 -4.22
CA ILE A 27 1.86 -8.79 -3.18
C ILE A 27 1.61 -10.21 -3.68
N THR A 28 0.46 -10.47 -4.29
CA THR A 28 0.12 -11.79 -4.82
C THR A 28 1.10 -12.22 -5.92
N LEU A 29 1.39 -11.35 -6.88
CA LEU A 29 2.36 -11.63 -7.95
C LEU A 29 3.77 -11.87 -7.38
N ASN A 30 4.17 -11.11 -6.37
CA ASN A 30 5.48 -11.25 -5.73
C ASN A 30 5.58 -12.57 -4.95
N LEU A 31 4.52 -12.97 -4.25
CA LEU A 31 4.45 -14.29 -3.60
C LEU A 31 4.54 -15.43 -4.62
N LEU A 32 3.82 -15.32 -5.74
CA LEU A 32 3.88 -16.31 -6.83
C LEU A 32 5.28 -16.40 -7.46
N ALA A 33 5.96 -15.25 -7.62
CA ALA A 33 7.32 -15.20 -8.14
C ALA A 33 8.36 -15.78 -7.17
N MET A 34 8.17 -15.58 -5.87
CA MET A 34 9.04 -16.15 -4.82
C MET A 34 8.83 -17.65 -4.64
N SER A 35 7.61 -18.13 -4.84
CA SER A 35 7.27 -19.52 -4.59
C SER A 35 7.44 -20.41 -5.81
N ASP A 36 7.88 -19.86 -6.96
CA ASP A 36 7.83 -20.54 -8.27
C ASP A 36 6.47 -21.23 -8.49
N LEU A 37 5.36 -20.49 -8.25
CA LEU A 37 3.99 -21.05 -8.19
C LEU A 37 3.79 -22.14 -7.11
N PHE A 38 4.31 -21.92 -5.90
CA PHE A 38 4.17 -22.78 -4.70
C PHE A 38 5.01 -24.06 -4.68
N THR A 39 6.01 -24.20 -5.55
CA THR A 39 6.98 -25.31 -5.51
C THR A 39 8.16 -25.05 -4.57
N GLU A 40 8.57 -23.79 -4.38
CA GLU A 40 9.68 -23.41 -3.50
C GLU A 40 9.23 -22.66 -2.25
N THR A 41 10.05 -22.73 -1.19
CA THR A 41 9.75 -22.04 0.07
C THR A 41 9.98 -20.53 -0.07
N VAL A 42 8.99 -19.74 0.29
CA VAL A 42 9.05 -18.27 0.22
C VAL A 42 9.97 -17.63 1.27
N PHE A 43 10.47 -18.41 2.22
CA PHE A 43 11.33 -17.94 3.33
C PHE A 43 12.83 -18.10 3.06
N GLN A 44 13.23 -18.36 1.80
CA GLN A 44 14.64 -18.43 1.45
C GLN A 44 15.32 -17.05 1.53
N SER A 45 16.57 -17.04 2.00
CA SER A 45 17.38 -15.81 2.10
C SER A 45 17.60 -15.12 0.74
N LYS A 46 17.51 -15.85 -0.38
CA LYS A 46 17.58 -15.27 -1.72
C LYS A 46 16.44 -14.30 -2.04
N TYR A 47 15.33 -14.38 -1.32
CA TYR A 47 14.15 -13.51 -1.50
C TYR A 47 14.06 -12.37 -0.49
N LEU A 48 15.08 -12.17 0.33
CA LEU A 48 15.08 -11.16 1.41
C LEU A 48 14.83 -9.74 0.88
N MET A 49 15.34 -9.42 -0.32
CA MET A 49 15.06 -8.15 -1.00
C MET A 49 13.58 -7.99 -1.38
N MET A 50 12.93 -9.07 -1.83
CA MET A 50 11.52 -9.03 -2.19
C MET A 50 10.61 -8.88 -0.96
N TRP A 51 11.00 -9.47 0.17
CA TRP A 51 10.36 -9.22 1.47
C TRP A 51 10.47 -7.76 1.91
N PHE A 52 11.65 -7.14 1.76
CA PHE A 52 11.81 -5.70 2.03
C PHE A 52 10.88 -4.82 1.19
N ILE A 53 10.78 -5.12 -0.12
CA ILE A 53 9.86 -4.41 -1.02
C ILE A 53 8.40 -4.61 -0.58
N MET A 54 8.04 -5.84 -0.18
CA MET A 54 6.69 -6.16 0.28
C MET A 54 6.33 -5.36 1.55
N VAL A 55 7.23 -5.33 2.54
CA VAL A 55 7.04 -4.57 3.78
C VAL A 55 6.92 -3.07 3.48
N ALA A 56 7.81 -2.51 2.66
CA ALA A 56 7.77 -1.11 2.27
C ALA A 56 6.44 -0.74 1.59
N ASN A 57 5.95 -1.59 0.68
CA ASN A 57 4.67 -1.41 0.01
C ASN A 57 3.50 -1.37 1.02
N VAL A 58 3.45 -2.32 1.96
CA VAL A 58 2.44 -2.37 3.01
C VAL A 58 2.47 -1.09 3.87
N PHE A 59 3.66 -0.60 4.23
CA PHE A 59 3.80 0.65 4.99
C PHE A 59 3.24 1.87 4.25
N VAL A 60 3.49 1.98 2.95
CA VAL A 60 2.98 3.09 2.13
C VAL A 60 1.45 3.05 2.06
N VAL A 61 0.87 1.89 1.78
CA VAL A 61 -0.60 1.73 1.70
C VAL A 61 -1.26 1.98 3.05
N ALA A 62 -0.67 1.46 4.14
CA ALA A 62 -1.17 1.71 5.49
C ALA A 62 -1.19 3.22 5.80
N THR A 63 -0.12 3.93 5.46
CA THR A 63 -0.03 5.39 5.64
C THR A 63 -1.11 6.13 4.85
N ILE A 64 -1.33 5.76 3.59
CA ILE A 64 -2.38 6.35 2.73
C ILE A 64 -3.78 6.09 3.33
N CYS A 65 -4.05 4.87 3.80
CA CYS A 65 -5.31 4.51 4.44
C CYS A 65 -5.53 5.32 5.73
N ILE A 66 -4.53 5.37 6.62
CA ILE A 66 -4.61 6.12 7.89
C ILE A 66 -4.88 7.60 7.64
N ASN A 67 -4.16 8.22 6.69
CA ASN A 67 -4.36 9.62 6.34
C ASN A 67 -5.77 9.89 5.80
N TYR A 68 -6.30 8.97 4.98
CA TYR A 68 -7.67 9.06 4.49
C TYR A 68 -8.70 8.95 5.62
N PHE A 69 -8.55 7.98 6.54
CA PHE A 69 -9.45 7.81 7.68
C PHE A 69 -9.41 9.03 8.62
N ASN A 70 -8.22 9.55 8.91
CA ASN A 70 -8.04 10.74 9.74
C ASN A 70 -8.71 11.97 9.13
N LYS A 71 -8.57 12.18 7.81
CA LYS A 71 -9.26 13.24 7.09
C LYS A 71 -10.78 13.11 7.20
N ARG A 72 -11.33 11.93 6.93
CA ARG A 72 -12.78 11.64 7.07
C ARG A 72 -13.28 11.91 8.48
N ARG A 73 -12.51 11.52 9.49
CA ARG A 73 -12.85 11.75 10.91
C ARG A 73 -12.95 13.24 11.22
N GLN A 74 -11.99 14.04 10.73
CA GLN A 74 -12.01 15.49 10.91
C GLN A 74 -13.17 16.16 10.16
N GLU A 75 -13.49 15.72 8.94
CA GLU A 75 -14.64 16.21 8.17
C GLU A 75 -15.97 15.94 8.88
N ASN A 76 -16.15 14.75 9.45
CA ASN A 76 -17.36 14.41 10.21
C ASN A 76 -17.46 15.19 11.52
N PHE A 77 -16.34 15.42 12.22
CA PHE A 77 -16.32 16.22 13.45
C PHE A 77 -16.72 17.68 13.20
N LYS A 78 -16.37 18.26 12.05
CA LYS A 78 -16.77 19.63 11.67
C LYS A 78 -18.25 19.76 11.26
N ARG A 79 -18.96 18.66 11.03
CA ARG A 79 -20.38 18.64 10.60
C ARG A 79 -21.38 18.46 11.75
N ASN A 80 -20.89 18.06 12.93
CA ASN A 80 -21.67 17.98 14.17
C ASN A 80 -21.46 19.25 15.00
#